data_AF-A0A4U3B9N2-F1
#
_entry.id   AF-A0A4U3B9N2-F1
#
_cell.length_a   1.000
_cell.length_b   1.000
_cell.length_c   1.000
_cell.angle_alpha   90.00
_cell.angle_beta   90.00
_cell.angle_gamma   90.00
#
_symmetry.space_group_name_H-M   'P 1'
#
loop_
_entity.id
_entity.type
_entity.pdbx_description
1 polymer ?
#
loop_
_entity_poly.entity_id
_entity_poly.type
_entity_poly.pdbx_seq_one_letter_code
_entity_poly.pdbx_strand_id
1 'polypeptide(L)'
;DNQDYQFDMIIDKLKIKRDLGRNPIFSTMLAFQESQINESIMGNLKMAPVQYRNKISKFDLTLFVEKGKKELFFEFEYASSLYKMETVKKLAENFLGILDTISSNKEIKLENIKIEGLVIENTEIENVKFNF
;
A
#
# COMPACT_ATOMS: atom_id res chain seq x y z
N ASP A 1 -4.72 -19.50 -11.11
CA ASP A 1 -5.19 -19.95 -12.44
C ASP A 1 -6.60 -19.48 -12.84
N ASN A 2 -7.14 -18.40 -12.29
CA ASN A 2 -8.46 -17.87 -12.69
C ASN A 2 -8.45 -16.35 -12.98
N GLN A 3 -7.28 -15.78 -13.28
CA GLN A 3 -7.12 -14.34 -13.45
C GLN A 3 -7.66 -13.81 -14.79
N ASP A 4 -7.83 -14.68 -15.80
CA ASP A 4 -8.40 -14.30 -17.10
C ASP A 4 -9.90 -13.99 -17.03
N TYR A 5 -10.53 -14.28 -15.89
CA TYR A 5 -11.93 -13.98 -15.66
C TYR A 5 -12.10 -12.51 -15.28
N GLN A 6 -12.80 -11.75 -16.13
CA GLN A 6 -12.99 -10.33 -15.94
C GLN A 6 -13.76 -10.04 -14.65
N PHE A 7 -13.27 -9.06 -13.88
CA PHE A 7 -13.86 -8.66 -12.61
C PHE A 7 -15.35 -8.29 -12.71
N ASP A 8 -15.74 -7.60 -13.78
CA ASP A 8 -17.13 -7.19 -14.02
C ASP A 8 -18.07 -8.40 -14.14
N MET A 9 -17.59 -9.50 -14.75
CA MET A 9 -18.38 -10.72 -14.86
C MET A 9 -18.58 -11.42 -13.50
N ILE A 10 -17.65 -11.25 -12.56
CA ILE A 10 -17.78 -11.76 -11.19
C ILE A 10 -18.89 -10.99 -10.47
N ILE A 11 -18.88 -9.66 -10.56
CA ILE A 11 -19.89 -8.80 -9.93
C ILE A 11 -21.29 -9.16 -10.45
N ASP A 12 -21.43 -9.30 -11.77
CA ASP A 12 -22.71 -9.59 -12.41
C ASP A 12 -23.25 -10.96 -11.98
N LYS A 13 -22.38 -11.98 -11.85
CA LYS A 13 -22.76 -13.31 -11.35
C LYS A 13 -23.16 -13.31 -9.88
N LEU A 14 -22.46 -12.55 -9.04
CA LEU A 14 -22.75 -12.47 -7.60
C LEU A 14 -24.03 -11.69 -7.29
N LYS A 15 -24.62 -11.00 -8.29
CA LYS A 15 -25.83 -10.18 -8.15
C LYS A 15 -25.74 -9.18 -6.99
N ILE A 16 -24.54 -8.64 -6.77
CA ILE A 16 -24.29 -7.66 -5.70
C ILE A 16 -25.00 -6.37 -6.09
N LYS A 17 -25.74 -5.78 -5.14
CA LYS A 17 -26.37 -4.47 -5.33
C LYS A 17 -25.26 -3.43 -5.50
N ARG A 18 -25.19 -2.79 -6.68
CA ARG A 18 -24.24 -1.72 -6.94
C ARG A 18 -24.57 -0.52 -6.05
N ASP A 19 -23.58 -0.08 -5.28
CA ASP A 19 -23.57 1.19 -4.55
C ASP A 19 -22.55 2.09 -5.25
N LEU A 20 -22.98 3.26 -5.75
CA LEU A 20 -22.10 4.18 -6.48
C LEU A 20 -20.99 4.78 -5.60
N GLY A 21 -21.13 4.72 -4.28
CA GLY A 21 -20.15 5.23 -3.32
C GLY A 21 -19.17 4.18 -2.79
N ARG A 22 -19.27 2.91 -3.20
CA ARG A 22 -18.44 1.82 -2.67
C ARG A 22 -18.01 0.84 -3.75
N ASN A 23 -16.84 0.27 -3.57
CA ASN A 23 -16.42 -0.86 -4.39
C ASN A 23 -17.24 -2.12 -3.99
N PRO A 24 -17.75 -2.90 -4.96
CA PRO A 24 -18.72 -3.97 -4.70
C PRO A 24 -18.16 -5.19 -3.95
N ILE A 25 -16.84 -5.44 -3.97
CA ILE A 25 -16.26 -6.67 -3.40
C ILE A 25 -15.16 -6.37 -2.37
N PHE A 26 -14.36 -5.33 -2.59
CA PHE A 26 -13.28 -4.98 -1.66
C PHE A 26 -13.07 -3.48 -1.59
N SER A 27 -12.88 -2.98 -0.37
CA SER A 27 -12.65 -1.56 -0.11
C SER A 27 -11.17 -1.20 0.01
N THR A 28 -10.29 -2.19 0.22
CA THR A 28 -8.86 -2.00 0.46
C THR A 28 -8.05 -2.71 -0.62
N MET A 29 -7.07 -2.01 -1.20
CA MET A 29 -6.16 -2.57 -2.21
C MET A 29 -4.73 -2.62 -1.68
N LEU A 30 -4.00 -3.68 -2.04
CA LEU A 30 -2.55 -3.76 -1.88
C LEU A 30 -1.94 -3.91 -3.28
N ALA A 31 -1.05 -3.00 -3.64
CA ALA A 31 -0.34 -3.02 -4.91
C ALA A 31 1.15 -3.16 -4.64
N PHE A 32 1.74 -4.27 -5.07
CA PHE A 32 3.18 -4.53 -4.94
C PHE A 32 3.84 -4.43 -6.31
N GLN A 33 4.88 -3.61 -6.41
CA GLN A 33 5.65 -3.45 -7.64
C GLN A 33 7.15 -3.46 -7.34
N GLU A 34 7.94 -3.96 -8.29
CA GLU A 34 9.39 -3.77 -8.26
C GLU A 34 9.74 -2.41 -8.84
N SER A 35 10.60 -1.67 -8.15
CA SER A 35 11.04 -0.35 -8.58
C SER A 35 11.85 -0.46 -9.88
N GLN A 36 11.31 0.11 -10.95
CA GLN A 36 12.08 0.39 -12.17
C GLN A 36 12.43 1.87 -12.21
N ILE A 37 13.17 2.37 -11.22
CA ILE A 37 13.82 3.68 -11.34
C ILE A 37 14.96 3.52 -12.35
N ASN A 38 14.60 3.59 -13.62
CA ASN A 38 15.56 3.75 -14.70
C ASN A 38 15.85 5.25 -14.78
N GLU A 39 17.03 5.66 -14.32
CA GLU A 39 17.59 6.94 -14.77
C GLU A 39 17.64 6.89 -16.29
N SER A 40 16.72 7.58 -16.93
CA SER A 40 16.65 7.59 -18.38
C SER A 40 17.62 8.64 -18.87
N ILE A 41 18.63 8.20 -19.60
CA ILE A 41 19.62 9.08 -20.22
C ILE A 41 19.14 9.37 -21.63
N MET A 42 18.93 10.65 -21.94
CA MET A 42 18.64 11.11 -23.30
C MET A 42 19.80 11.98 -23.79
N GLY A 43 20.74 11.37 -24.51
CA GLY A 43 22.00 12.03 -24.89
C GLY A 43 22.82 12.41 -23.66
N ASN A 44 23.04 13.71 -23.45
CA ASN A 44 23.79 14.23 -22.29
C ASN A 44 22.86 14.66 -21.13
N LEU A 45 21.55 14.42 -21.23
CA LEU A 45 20.57 14.80 -20.22
C LEU A 45 20.24 13.62 -19.33
N LYS A 46 20.32 13.85 -18.02
CA LYS A 46 19.86 12.93 -16.98
C LYS A 46 18.41 13.26 -16.63
N MET A 47 17.49 12.35 -16.92
CA MET A 47 16.07 12.50 -16.57
C MET A 47 15.79 11.76 -15.25
N ALA A 48 15.09 12.43 -14.35
CA ALA A 48 14.61 11.85 -13.10
C ALA A 48 13.08 11.97 -13.05
N PRO A 49 12.36 10.96 -12.56
CA PRO A 49 10.92 11.05 -12.38
C PRO A 49 10.59 12.13 -11.35
N VAL A 50 9.59 12.95 -11.67
CA VAL A 50 8.99 13.90 -10.71
C VAL A 50 7.82 13.18 -10.05
N GLN A 51 7.79 13.16 -8.72
CA GLN A 51 6.66 12.58 -8.00
C GLN A 51 5.41 13.42 -8.24
N TYR A 52 4.39 12.81 -8.84
CA TYR A 52 3.06 13.39 -8.98
C TYR A 52 2.13 12.81 -7.94
N ARG A 53 1.73 13.61 -6.95
CA ARG A 53 0.73 13.17 -5.95
C ARG A 53 -0.66 13.31 -6.54
N ASN A 54 -1.25 12.18 -6.90
CA ASN A 54 -2.65 12.13 -7.28
C ASN A 54 -3.51 12.40 -6.04
N LYS A 55 -4.47 13.32 -6.12
CA LYS A 55 -5.32 13.70 -4.97
C LYS A 55 -6.64 12.93 -4.89
N ILE A 56 -6.83 11.95 -5.77
CA ILE A 56 -8.07 11.19 -5.91
C ILE A 56 -7.80 9.76 -5.51
N SER A 57 -8.45 9.29 -4.44
CA SER A 57 -8.42 7.87 -4.09
C SER A 57 -9.58 7.13 -4.75
N LYS A 58 -9.25 5.98 -5.36
CA LYS A 58 -10.22 5.10 -6.06
C LYS A 58 -10.85 4.05 -5.14
N PHE A 59 -10.22 3.82 -3.98
CA PHE A 59 -10.62 2.85 -2.96
C PHE A 59 -10.72 3.57 -1.61
N ASP A 60 -11.25 2.92 -0.58
CA ASP A 60 -11.28 3.53 0.75
C ASP A 60 -9.84 3.70 1.28
N LEU A 61 -8.99 2.70 1.01
CA LEU A 61 -7.57 2.67 1.36
C LEU A 61 -6.78 1.82 0.36
N THR A 62 -5.64 2.31 -0.11
CA THR A 62 -4.67 1.55 -0.92
C THR A 62 -3.30 1.60 -0.26
N LEU A 63 -2.67 0.45 -0.10
CA LEU A 63 -1.27 0.33 0.27
C LEU A 63 -0.44 0.02 -0.99
N PHE A 64 0.38 0.97 -1.41
CA PHE A 64 1.41 0.74 -2.41
C PHE A 64 2.68 0.26 -1.72
N VAL A 65 3.28 -0.80 -2.26
CA VAL A 65 4.56 -1.35 -1.83
C VAL A 65 5.49 -1.35 -3.02
N GLU A 66 6.56 -0.57 -2.93
CA GLU A 66 7.60 -0.53 -3.94
C GLU A 66 8.87 -1.19 -3.42
N LYS A 67 9.29 -2.25 -4.09
CA LYS A 67 10.54 -2.95 -3.78
C LYS A 67 11.71 -2.26 -4.47
N GLY A 68 12.51 -1.56 -3.68
CA GLY A 68 13.83 -1.07 -4.08
C GLY A 68 14.91 -2.15 -4.02
N LYS A 69 16.17 -1.75 -4.22
CA LYS A 69 17.31 -2.71 -4.24
C LYS A 69 17.61 -3.34 -2.89
N LYS A 70 17.37 -2.61 -1.79
CA LYS A 70 17.67 -3.04 -0.42
C LYS A 70 16.54 -2.78 0.57
N GLU A 71 15.52 -2.05 0.13
CA GLU A 71 14.47 -1.51 0.98
C GLU A 71 13.11 -1.67 0.33
N LEU A 72 12.07 -1.71 1.15
CA LEU A 72 10.69 -1.63 0.73
C LEU A 72 10.16 -0.25 1.10
N PHE A 73 9.55 0.43 0.13
CA PHE A 73 8.83 1.67 0.35
C PHE A 73 7.34 1.37 0.45
N PHE A 74 6.67 2.02 1.40
CA PHE A 74 5.25 1.87 1.66
C PHE A 74 4.56 3.23 1.58
N GLU A 75 3.47 3.30 0.81
CA GLU A 75 2.64 4.49 0.70
C GLU A 75 1.17 4.13 0.91
N PHE A 76 0.50 4.87 1.81
CA PHE A 76 -0.94 4.75 2.00
C PHE A 76 -1.65 5.88 1.26
N GLU A 77 -2.45 5.53 0.26
CA GLU A 77 -3.44 6.40 -0.35
C GLU A 77 -4.81 6.12 0.29
N TYR A 78 -5.58 7.15 0.64
CA TYR A 78 -6.86 6.96 1.32
C TYR A 78 -7.89 8.01 0.95
N ALA A 79 -9.17 7.64 1.05
CA ALA A 79 -10.27 8.57 0.94
C ALA A 79 -10.33 9.49 2.17
N SER A 80 -10.03 10.79 1.99
CA SER A 80 -10.03 11.78 3.08
C SER A 80 -11.41 12.05 3.67
N SER A 81 -12.48 11.65 2.98
CA SER A 81 -13.85 11.63 3.51
C SER A 81 -14.09 10.52 4.55
N LEU A 82 -13.25 9.49 4.57
CA LEU A 82 -13.36 8.32 5.45
C LEU A 82 -12.28 8.30 6.54
N TYR A 83 -11.06 8.75 6.22
CA TYR A 83 -9.92 8.69 7.13
C TYR A 83 -9.29 10.05 7.35
N LYS A 84 -8.87 10.28 8.60
CA LYS A 84 -7.98 11.37 8.96
C LYS A 84 -6.52 10.92 8.87
N MET A 85 -5.62 11.86 8.65
CA MET A 85 -4.19 11.60 8.54
C MET A 85 -3.64 10.87 9.78
N GLU A 86 -4.08 11.24 10.98
CA GLU A 86 -3.63 10.63 12.24
C GLU A 86 -4.03 9.16 12.34
N THR A 87 -5.21 8.81 11.79
CA THR A 87 -5.69 7.43 11.75
C THR A 87 -4.81 6.58 10.83
N VAL A 88 -4.49 7.08 9.64
CA VAL A 88 -3.66 6.36 8.67
C VAL A 88 -2.21 6.28 9.14
N LYS A 89 -1.70 7.31 9.83
CA LYS A 89 -0.39 7.26 10.48
C LYS A 89 -0.32 6.13 11.50
N LYS A 90 -1.32 6.03 12.39
CA LYS A 90 -1.38 4.93 13.37
C LYS A 90 -1.52 3.56 12.69
N LEU A 91 -2.27 3.49 11.59
CA LEU A 91 -2.36 2.27 10.78
C LEU A 91 -0.99 1.86 10.23
N ALA A 92 -0.21 2.82 9.73
CA ALA A 92 1.14 2.57 9.23
C ALA A 92 2.07 2.07 10.34
N GLU A 93 2.09 2.75 11.50
CA GLU A 93 2.90 2.32 12.67
C GLU A 93 2.55 0.89 13.11
N ASN A 94 1.26 0.57 13.16
CA ASN A 94 0.76 -0.76 13.48
C ASN A 94 1.17 -1.80 12.44
N PHE A 95 1.04 -1.47 11.15
CA PHE A 95 1.42 -2.35 10.06
C PHE A 95 2.91 -2.71 10.13
N LEU A 96 3.76 -1.73 10.47
CA LEU A 96 5.18 -1.97 10.65
C LEU A 96 5.49 -2.86 11.86
N GLY A 97 4.80 -2.65 12.99
CA GLY A 97 4.95 -3.53 14.16
C GLY A 97 4.56 -4.99 13.84
N ILE A 98 3.54 -5.18 13.01
CA ILE A 98 3.16 -6.51 12.50
C ILE A 98 4.28 -7.10 11.63
N LEU A 99 4.81 -6.32 10.66
CA LEU A 99 5.89 -6.77 9.78
C LEU A 99 7.14 -7.18 10.58
N ASP A 100 7.53 -6.39 11.57
CA ASP A 100 8.67 -6.69 12.45
C ASP A 100 8.46 -8.00 13.21
N THR A 101 7.27 -8.17 13.80
CA THR A 101 6.88 -9.38 14.55
C THR A 101 6.94 -10.63 13.68
N ILE A 102 6.31 -10.61 12.50
CA ILE A 102 6.26 -11.80 11.62
C ILE A 102 7.61 -12.08 10.94
N SER A 103 8.44 -11.06 10.72
CA SER A 103 9.76 -11.25 10.14
C SER A 103 10.73 -11.91 11.12
N SER A 104 10.59 -11.58 12.42
CA SER A 104 11.36 -12.17 13.51
C SER A 104 10.86 -13.56 13.91
N ASN A 105 9.56 -13.86 13.74
CA ASN A 105 8.99 -15.18 14.03
C ASN A 105 7.92 -15.57 12.99
N LYS A 106 8.33 -16.34 11.99
CA LYS A 106 7.45 -16.78 10.88
C LYS A 106 6.35 -17.76 11.29
N GLU A 107 6.51 -18.43 12.43
CA GLU A 107 5.56 -19.44 12.96
C GLU A 107 4.59 -18.85 13.99
N ILE A 108 4.63 -17.52 14.22
CA ILE A 108 3.70 -16.88 15.14
C ILE A 108 2.25 -17.06 14.65
N LYS A 109 1.37 -17.47 15.55
CA LYS A 109 -0.07 -17.54 15.25
C LYS A 109 -0.65 -16.14 15.11
N LEU A 110 -1.60 -15.97 14.19
CA LEU A 110 -2.29 -14.68 13.96
C LEU A 110 -2.89 -14.09 15.25
N GLU A 111 -3.49 -14.92 16.11
CA GLU A 111 -4.08 -14.49 17.40
C GLU A 111 -3.06 -13.90 18.38
N ASN A 112 -1.77 -14.21 18.18
CA ASN A 112 -0.67 -13.77 19.03
C ASN A 112 0.11 -12.58 18.44
N ILE A 113 -0.22 -12.15 17.22
CA ILE A 113 0.36 -10.94 16.63
C ILE A 113 -0.29 -9.74 17.30
N LYS A 114 0.52 -8.97 18.01
CA LYS A 114 0.05 -7.74 18.63
C LYS A 114 0.03 -6.61 17.61
N ILE A 115 -1.02 -5.80 17.68
CA ILE A 115 -1.14 -4.56 16.92
C ILE A 115 -0.60 -3.42 17.81
N GLU A 116 0.70 -3.49 18.09
CA GLU A 116 1.44 -2.47 18.84
C GLU A 116 2.26 -1.65 17.84
N GLY A 117 2.01 -0.35 17.78
CA GLY A 117 2.65 0.53 16.80
C GLY A 117 4.15 0.60 17.02
N LEU A 118 4.92 0.41 15.95
CA LEU A 118 6.35 0.70 15.96
C LEU A 118 6.50 2.23 15.83
N VAL A 119 6.88 2.91 16.92
CA VAL A 119 7.13 4.36 16.91
C VAL A 119 8.40 4.61 16.11
N ILE A 120 8.27 5.30 14.98
CA ILE A 120 9.41 5.65 14.14
C ILE A 120 9.84 7.08 14.49
N GLU A 121 10.97 7.22 15.19
CA GLU A 121 11.63 8.52 15.34
C GLU A 121 12.29 8.90 13.99
N ASN A 122 12.03 10.14 13.53
CA ASN A 122 12.56 10.70 12.27
C ASN A 122 12.10 10.00 10.97
N THR A 123 10.80 9.95 10.73
CA THR A 123 10.26 9.63 9.40
C THR A 123 9.42 10.79 8.92
N GLU A 124 9.97 11.62 8.03
CA GLU A 124 9.13 12.33 7.08
C GLU A 124 8.27 11.27 6.40
N ILE A 125 6.95 11.44 6.46
CA ILE A 125 5.95 10.54 5.85
C ILE A 125 6.00 10.74 4.33
N GLU A 126 7.18 10.56 3.75
CA GLU A 126 7.46 10.60 2.33
C GLU A 126 8.26 9.36 1.91
N ASN A 127 9.08 8.75 2.77
CA ASN A 127 9.80 7.52 2.46
C ASN A 127 10.09 6.70 3.73
N VAL A 128 9.39 5.60 3.95
CA VAL A 128 9.81 4.61 4.95
C VAL A 128 10.94 3.78 4.33
N LYS A 129 12.13 3.80 4.95
CA LYS A 129 13.31 3.03 4.53
C LYS A 129 13.55 1.87 5.47
N PHE A 130 13.72 0.66 4.93
CA PHE A 130 14.14 -0.52 5.69
C PHE A 130 15.46 -1.04 5.13
N ASN A 131 16.46 -1.23 5.99
CA ASN A 131 17.62 -2.05 5.67
C ASN A 131 17.41 -3.41 6.33
N PHE A 132 17.33 -4.47 5.52
CA PHE A 132 17.49 -5.85 5.98
C PHE A 132 18.95 -6.27 5.85
#